data_AF-A0A428JQY8-F1
#
_entry.id   AF-A0A428JQY8-F1
#
_cell.length_a   1.000
_cell.length_b   1.000
_cell.length_c   1.000
_cell.angle_alpha   90.00
_cell.angle_beta   90.00
_cell.angle_gamma   90.00
#
_symmetry.space_group_name_H-M   'P 1'
#
loop_
_entity.id
_entity.type
_entity.pdbx_description
1 polymer ?
#
loop_
_entity_poly.entity_id
_entity_poly.type
_entity_poly.pdbx_seq_one_letter_code
_entity_poly.pdbx_strand_id
1 'polypeptide(L)'
;MAGSSLNQLYQEREAYRLPLYSARQVARLTGLAATTVTTWTRAADALVQPAGAEALSFLNLVEVHVLAAIRHQHGLPLQRVRHAVQFVRQELGADHPLAQHEFETDGVDLFVRALEDENLLINASRRGQMTIRQLVEAYLRRIERAPDGFPLRLFPVYGSGPGFAPDGLPTLIAVDPTIAFGRPVLTENYVPVDVVANMYRAGDPVPDIAAEYGLSVQSVEEAIRYERATLA
;
A
#
# COMPACT_ATOMS: atom_id res chain seq x y z
N MET A 1 -11.36 -21.83 23.70
CA MET A 1 -10.00 -21.54 23.21
C MET A 1 -9.75 -22.44 22.01
N ALA A 2 -10.38 -22.14 20.87
CA ALA A 2 -10.26 -22.94 19.66
C ALA A 2 -9.21 -22.29 18.77
N GLY A 3 -8.12 -23.01 18.48
CA GLY A 3 -7.14 -22.58 17.50
C GLY A 3 -7.81 -22.54 16.14
N SER A 4 -8.02 -21.34 15.59
CA SER A 4 -8.44 -21.19 14.19
C SER A 4 -7.36 -21.81 13.31
N SER A 5 -7.74 -22.73 12.42
CA SER A 5 -6.78 -23.40 11.55
C SER A 5 -6.24 -22.40 10.52
N LEU A 6 -4.96 -22.49 10.14
CA LEU A 6 -4.35 -21.62 9.12
C LEU A 6 -5.15 -21.59 7.81
N ASN A 7 -5.74 -22.73 7.43
CA ASN A 7 -6.60 -22.82 6.24
C ASN A 7 -7.88 -21.97 6.35
N GLN A 8 -8.44 -21.82 7.55
CA GLN A 8 -9.63 -21.00 7.78
C GLN A 8 -9.30 -19.50 7.72
N LEU A 9 -8.16 -19.09 8.29
CA LEU A 9 -7.62 -17.73 8.17
C LEU A 9 -7.40 -17.31 6.69
N TYR A 10 -7.00 -18.26 5.83
CA TYR A 10 -6.77 -18.02 4.41
C TYR A 10 -8.05 -18.05 3.57
N GLN A 11 -9.01 -18.93 3.87
CA GLN A 11 -10.28 -18.98 3.14
C GLN A 11 -11.19 -17.79 3.44
N GLU A 12 -11.14 -17.24 4.65
CA GLU A 12 -12.01 -16.13 5.08
C GLU A 12 -11.35 -14.75 4.92
N ARG A 13 -10.15 -14.67 4.31
CA ARG A 13 -9.35 -13.44 4.16
C ARG A 13 -9.02 -12.75 5.51
N GLU A 14 -9.14 -13.47 6.62
CA GLU A 14 -8.78 -12.96 7.95
C GLU A 14 -7.27 -12.65 8.06
N ALA A 15 -6.43 -13.39 7.34
CA ALA A 15 -4.98 -13.14 7.28
C ALA A 15 -4.64 -11.68 6.90
N TYR A 16 -5.47 -11.04 6.05
CA TYR A 16 -5.28 -9.66 5.61
C TYR A 16 -5.63 -8.62 6.68
N ARG A 17 -6.36 -9.02 7.72
CA ARG A 17 -6.78 -8.19 8.86
C ARG A 17 -5.86 -8.34 10.07
N LEU A 18 -4.96 -9.32 10.06
CA LEU A 18 -4.03 -9.54 11.16
C LEU A 18 -3.10 -8.31 11.36
N PRO A 19 -2.82 -7.92 12.61
CA PRO A 19 -1.98 -6.77 12.93
C PRO A 19 -0.47 -7.09 12.76
N LEU A 20 -0.01 -7.20 11.51
CA LEU A 20 1.33 -7.67 11.15
C LEU A 20 2.39 -6.56 11.05
N TYR A 21 1.98 -5.29 10.89
CA TYR A 21 2.88 -4.20 10.55
C TYR A 21 2.93 -3.11 11.62
N SER A 22 4.11 -2.58 11.87
CA SER A 22 4.31 -1.31 12.55
C SER A 22 4.13 -0.13 11.59
N ALA A 23 3.88 1.07 12.12
CA ALA A 23 3.85 2.31 11.33
C ALA A 23 5.15 2.54 10.54
N ARG A 24 6.32 2.12 11.09
CA ARG A 24 7.60 2.21 10.39
C ARG A 24 7.68 1.26 9.20
N GLN A 25 7.19 0.03 9.33
CA GLN A 25 7.12 -0.90 8.20
C GLN A 25 6.18 -0.37 7.12
N VAL A 26 5.00 0.12 7.48
CA VAL A 26 4.07 0.73 6.51
C VAL A 26 4.69 1.94 5.81
N ALA A 27 5.43 2.78 6.53
CA ALA A 27 6.15 3.91 5.96
C ALA A 27 7.18 3.47 4.89
N ARG A 28 7.97 2.44 5.19
CA ARG A 28 8.92 1.85 4.23
C ARG A 28 8.23 1.28 2.98
N LEU A 29 7.09 0.63 3.16
CA LEU A 29 6.34 -0.02 2.08
C LEU A 29 5.63 0.97 1.15
N THR A 30 5.31 2.16 1.66
CA THR A 30 4.56 3.20 0.93
C THR A 30 5.41 4.41 0.54
N GLY A 31 6.69 4.44 0.93
CA GLY A 31 7.60 5.55 0.64
C GLY A 31 7.27 6.83 1.41
N LEU A 32 6.45 6.73 2.46
CA LEU A 32 6.04 7.85 3.30
C LEU A 32 7.01 8.06 4.47
N ALA A 33 7.01 9.27 5.04
CA ALA A 33 7.62 9.49 6.35
C ALA A 33 6.84 8.74 7.44
N ALA A 34 7.55 8.14 8.41
CA ALA A 34 6.92 7.41 9.52
C ALA A 34 5.99 8.30 10.38
N THR A 35 6.29 9.60 10.45
CA THR A 35 5.44 10.61 11.10
C THR A 35 4.10 10.76 10.37
N THR A 36 4.10 10.81 9.03
CA THR A 36 2.88 10.87 8.21
C THR A 36 1.97 9.66 8.47
N VAL A 37 2.54 8.45 8.44
CA VAL A 37 1.79 7.22 8.71
C VAL A 37 1.21 7.23 10.13
N THR A 38 2.01 7.65 11.12
CA THR A 38 1.55 7.76 12.51
C THR A 38 0.40 8.75 12.65
N THR A 39 0.49 9.92 12.01
CA THR A 39 -0.60 10.92 12.00
C THR A 39 -1.87 10.36 11.39
N TRP A 40 -1.79 9.59 10.31
CA TRP A 40 -2.98 9.03 9.66
C TRP A 40 -3.60 7.85 10.42
N THR A 41 -2.84 7.19 11.30
CA THR A 41 -3.26 5.95 11.96
C THR A 41 -3.50 6.08 13.46
N ARG A 42 -2.96 7.11 14.13
CA ARG A 42 -3.01 7.26 15.59
C ARG A 42 -3.54 8.59 16.10
N ALA A 43 -3.86 9.54 15.21
CA ALA A 43 -4.48 10.79 15.64
C ALA A 43 -5.88 10.53 16.22
N ALA A 44 -6.36 11.45 17.07
CA ALA A 44 -7.73 11.40 17.60
C ALA A 44 -8.78 11.37 16.46
N ASP A 45 -8.42 11.95 15.31
CA ASP A 45 -9.12 11.86 14.04
C ASP A 45 -8.30 11.00 13.05
N ALA A 46 -7.94 9.77 13.38
CA ALA A 46 -7.24 8.89 12.44
C ALA A 46 -8.08 8.64 11.16
N LEU A 47 -7.45 8.72 9.99
CA LEU A 47 -8.09 8.36 8.70
C LEU A 47 -8.16 6.85 8.51
N VAL A 48 -7.18 6.14 9.06
CA VAL A 48 -7.03 4.68 8.99
C VAL A 48 -7.09 4.14 10.40
N GLN A 49 -8.07 3.29 10.69
CA GLN A 49 -8.22 2.69 12.02
C GLN A 49 -7.30 1.47 12.14
N PRO A 50 -6.36 1.45 13.11
CA PRO A 50 -5.42 0.35 13.25
C PRO A 50 -6.13 -0.95 13.66
N ALA A 51 -5.62 -2.08 13.17
CA ALA A 51 -6.17 -3.41 13.48
C ALA A 51 -5.87 -3.90 14.90
N GLY A 52 -4.96 -3.24 15.63
CA GLY A 52 -4.69 -3.49 17.05
C GLY A 52 -4.27 -2.21 17.77
N ALA A 53 -3.88 -2.31 19.05
CA ALA A 53 -3.54 -1.15 19.88
C ALA A 53 -2.56 -0.18 19.21
N GLU A 54 -1.57 -0.71 18.49
CA GLU A 54 -0.61 0.09 17.73
C GLU A 54 -0.19 -0.53 16.39
N ALA A 55 -0.70 -1.71 16.06
CA ALA A 55 -0.29 -2.49 14.92
C ALA A 55 -1.32 -2.39 13.79
N LEU A 56 -0.80 -2.38 12.57
CA LEU A 56 -1.53 -2.18 11.32
C LEU A 56 -1.67 -3.50 10.59
N SER A 57 -2.80 -3.70 9.95
CA SER A 57 -3.01 -4.83 9.04
C SER A 57 -2.56 -4.52 7.61
N PHE A 58 -2.65 -5.52 6.74
CA PHE A 58 -2.43 -5.29 5.31
C PHE A 58 -3.49 -4.39 4.71
N LEU A 59 -4.75 -4.53 5.14
CA LEU A 59 -5.79 -3.60 4.70
C LEU A 59 -5.46 -2.17 5.13
N ASN A 60 -4.95 -1.95 6.35
CA ASN A 60 -4.47 -0.63 6.74
C ASN A 60 -3.30 -0.12 5.89
N LEU A 61 -2.35 -1.00 5.54
CA LEU A 61 -1.25 -0.68 4.63
C LEU A 61 -1.79 -0.23 3.25
N VAL A 62 -2.79 -0.92 2.71
CA VAL A 62 -3.45 -0.55 1.45
C VAL A 62 -4.17 0.80 1.58
N GLU A 63 -4.89 1.05 2.69
CA GLU A 63 -5.54 2.34 2.92
C GLU A 63 -4.52 3.49 2.96
N VAL A 64 -3.40 3.30 3.67
CA VAL A 64 -2.31 4.30 3.73
C VAL A 64 -1.69 4.53 2.35
N HIS A 65 -1.51 3.47 1.56
CA HIS A 65 -0.99 3.56 0.20
C HIS A 65 -1.92 4.37 -0.72
N VAL A 66 -3.24 4.15 -0.64
CA VAL A 66 -4.23 4.93 -1.40
C VAL A 66 -4.26 6.38 -0.92
N LEU A 67 -4.18 6.63 0.39
CA LEU A 67 -4.07 7.98 0.95
C LEU A 67 -2.84 8.73 0.43
N ALA A 68 -1.70 8.04 0.28
CA ALA A 68 -0.47 8.61 -0.27
C ALA A 68 -0.72 9.19 -1.67
N ALA A 69 -1.41 8.43 -2.52
CA ALA A 69 -1.76 8.84 -3.88
C ALA A 69 -2.62 10.12 -3.90
N ILE A 70 -3.66 10.15 -3.07
CA ILE A 70 -4.57 11.30 -2.93
C ILE A 70 -3.80 12.53 -2.42
N ARG A 71 -2.84 12.31 -1.52
CA ARG A 71 -2.12 13.40 -0.85
C ARG A 71 -1.01 14.03 -1.67
N HIS A 72 -0.31 13.24 -2.47
CA HIS A 72 0.95 13.62 -3.11
C HIS A 72 0.82 14.81 -4.08
N GLN A 73 -0.36 15.09 -4.62
CA GLN A 73 -0.56 16.22 -5.55
C GLN A 73 -1.03 17.54 -4.93
N HIS A 74 -0.98 17.70 -3.61
CA HIS A 74 -1.42 18.92 -2.89
C HIS A 74 -2.88 19.38 -3.16
N GLY A 75 -3.63 18.71 -4.05
CA GLY A 75 -4.93 19.20 -4.55
C GLY A 75 -6.10 19.02 -3.58
N LEU A 76 -6.21 17.87 -2.90
CA LEU A 76 -7.39 17.55 -2.06
C LEU A 76 -7.13 17.80 -0.58
N PRO A 77 -7.78 18.76 0.11
CA PRO A 77 -7.59 18.95 1.56
C PRO A 77 -7.85 17.67 2.38
N LEU A 78 -7.01 17.37 3.39
CA LEU A 78 -7.16 16.15 4.22
C LEU A 78 -8.54 16.03 4.88
N GLN A 79 -9.16 17.16 5.23
CA GLN A 79 -10.50 17.18 5.82
C GLN A 79 -11.57 16.66 4.86
N ARG A 80 -11.45 16.91 3.54
CA ARG A 80 -12.38 16.34 2.56
C ARG A 80 -12.22 14.83 2.44
N VAL A 81 -10.98 14.37 2.41
CA VAL A 81 -10.67 12.93 2.41
C VAL A 81 -11.25 12.27 3.67
N ARG A 82 -11.13 12.93 4.83
CA ARG A 82 -11.73 12.47 6.09
C ARG A 82 -13.23 12.30 6.01
N HIS A 83 -13.94 13.30 5.50
CA HIS A 83 -15.40 13.24 5.37
C HIS A 83 -15.82 12.10 4.43
N ALA A 84 -15.17 11.95 3.27
CA ALA A 84 -15.47 10.88 2.32
C ALA A 84 -15.23 9.48 2.93
N VAL A 85 -14.10 9.30 3.64
CA VAL A 85 -13.78 8.02 4.31
C VAL A 85 -14.78 7.71 5.43
N GLN A 86 -15.18 8.72 6.22
CA GLN A 86 -16.17 8.54 7.28
C GLN A 86 -17.55 8.21 6.71
N PHE A 87 -17.95 8.86 5.62
CA PHE A 87 -19.21 8.59 4.93
C PHE A 87 -19.27 7.14 4.45
N VAL A 88 -18.26 6.66 3.72
CA VAL A 88 -18.21 5.26 3.25
C VAL A 88 -18.24 4.27 4.40
N ARG A 89 -17.52 4.56 5.48
CA ARG A 89 -17.52 3.71 6.67
C ARG A 89 -18.92 3.58 7.29
N GLN A 90 -19.64 4.69 7.39
CA GLN A 90 -20.96 4.75 8.04
C GLN A 90 -22.07 4.21 7.14
N GLU A 91 -22.13 4.66 5.89
CA GLU A 91 -23.22 4.34 4.96
C GLU A 91 -23.05 2.97 4.29
N LEU A 92 -21.81 2.56 4.01
CA LEU A 92 -21.53 1.29 3.32
C LEU A 92 -21.00 0.19 4.25
N GLY A 93 -20.87 0.47 5.56
CA GLY A 93 -20.42 -0.51 6.55
C GLY A 93 -19.01 -1.06 6.30
N ALA A 94 -18.14 -0.28 5.65
CA ALA A 94 -16.79 -0.71 5.30
C ALA A 94 -15.79 -0.40 6.43
N ASP A 95 -15.20 -1.44 7.03
CA ASP A 95 -14.15 -1.29 8.06
C ASP A 95 -12.89 -0.60 7.53
N HIS A 96 -12.56 -0.90 6.27
CA HIS A 96 -11.39 -0.41 5.54
C HIS A 96 -11.82 0.24 4.22
N PRO A 97 -12.49 1.41 4.27
CA PRO A 97 -13.08 2.06 3.10
C PRO A 97 -12.15 2.09 1.90
N LEU A 98 -10.94 2.66 2.07
CA LEU A 98 -9.98 2.90 0.98
C LEU A 98 -9.36 1.62 0.41
N ALA A 99 -9.44 0.50 1.12
CA ALA A 99 -8.99 -0.80 0.64
C ALA A 99 -10.11 -1.57 -0.07
N GLN A 100 -11.35 -1.44 0.42
CA GLN A 100 -12.51 -2.22 -0.02
C GLN A 100 -13.27 -1.59 -1.20
N HIS A 101 -13.17 -0.27 -1.38
CA HIS A 101 -13.86 0.44 -2.44
C HIS A 101 -12.90 1.16 -3.38
N GLU A 102 -13.27 1.22 -4.66
CA GLU A 102 -12.60 2.06 -5.65
C GLU A 102 -13.02 3.51 -5.44
N PHE A 103 -12.05 4.34 -5.03
CA PHE A 103 -12.21 5.78 -4.99
C PHE A 103 -11.71 6.39 -6.29
N GLU A 104 -12.53 7.23 -6.89
CA GLU A 104 -12.14 8.10 -7.98
C GLU A 104 -12.00 9.52 -7.45
N THR A 105 -11.25 10.36 -8.15
CA THR A 105 -11.14 11.77 -7.80
C THR A 105 -11.06 12.61 -9.06
N ASP A 106 -11.71 13.76 -9.03
CA ASP A 106 -11.60 14.81 -10.04
C ASP A 106 -10.52 15.85 -9.65
N GLY A 107 -9.74 15.58 -8.61
CA GLY A 107 -8.73 16.47 -8.09
C GLY A 107 -9.22 17.51 -7.07
N VAL A 108 -10.52 17.59 -6.83
CA VAL A 108 -11.17 18.49 -5.88
C VAL A 108 -11.88 17.68 -4.79
N ASP A 109 -12.58 16.63 -5.22
CA ASP A 109 -13.38 15.77 -4.38
C ASP A 109 -13.06 14.29 -4.62
N LEU A 110 -13.40 13.46 -3.63
CA LEU A 110 -13.17 12.02 -3.64
C LEU A 110 -14.52 11.32 -3.77
N PHE A 111 -14.71 10.58 -4.85
CA PHE A 111 -15.95 9.89 -5.20
C PHE A 111 -15.80 8.39 -4.98
N VAL A 112 -16.90 7.72 -4.70
CA VAL A 112 -16.96 6.26 -4.56
C VAL A 112 -17.85 5.77 -5.67
N ARG A 113 -17.35 4.87 -6.53
CA ARG A 113 -18.10 4.43 -7.72
C ARG A 113 -19.46 3.79 -7.40
N ALA A 114 -19.66 3.29 -6.17
CA ALA A 114 -20.93 2.72 -5.69
C ALA A 114 -22.01 3.77 -5.34
N LEU A 115 -21.64 5.04 -5.27
CA LEU A 115 -22.51 6.14 -4.88
C LEU A 115 -22.54 7.11 -6.07
N GLU A 116 -23.54 6.95 -6.95
CA GLU A 116 -23.83 7.87 -8.05
C GLU A 116 -24.41 9.20 -7.53
N ASP A 117 -23.79 9.80 -6.51
CA ASP A 117 -24.27 11.05 -5.92
C ASP A 117 -23.45 12.23 -6.48
N GLU A 118 -24.06 12.98 -7.40
CA GLU A 118 -23.47 14.03 -8.24
C GLU A 118 -23.05 15.32 -7.48
N ASN A 119 -23.10 15.33 -6.14
CA ASN A 119 -23.10 16.57 -5.36
C ASN A 119 -21.77 17.03 -4.76
N LEU A 120 -20.63 16.58 -5.30
CA LEU A 120 -19.32 17.09 -4.94
C LEU A 120 -18.64 17.66 -6.18
N LEU A 121 -19.04 18.88 -6.54
CA LEU A 121 -18.42 19.70 -7.57
C LEU A 121 -17.99 21.00 -6.90
N ILE A 122 -16.73 21.45 -7.08
CA ILE A 122 -16.35 22.87 -7.29
C ILE A 122 -14.84 23.02 -7.61
N ASN A 123 -14.58 23.31 -8.89
CA ASN A 123 -13.55 24.19 -9.45
C ASN A 123 -12.04 23.86 -9.21
N ALA A 124 -11.50 22.97 -10.04
CA ALA A 124 -10.08 22.95 -10.40
C ALA A 124 -9.91 22.92 -11.94
N SER A 125 -8.80 23.44 -12.45
CA SER A 125 -8.52 23.45 -13.90
C SER A 125 -8.44 22.02 -14.47
N ARG A 126 -8.99 21.78 -15.67
CA ARG A 126 -9.03 20.45 -16.34
C ARG A 126 -7.68 19.71 -16.37
N ARG A 127 -6.55 20.44 -16.47
CA ARG A 127 -5.20 19.85 -16.47
C ARG A 127 -4.79 19.30 -15.10
N GLY A 128 -5.14 19.99 -14.02
CA GLY A 128 -4.88 19.52 -12.66
C GLY A 128 -5.64 18.22 -12.34
N GLN A 129 -6.90 18.14 -12.77
CA GLN A 129 -7.76 16.96 -12.57
C GLN A 129 -7.18 15.70 -13.23
N MET A 130 -6.75 15.84 -14.50
CA MET A 130 -6.15 14.74 -15.27
C MET A 130 -4.84 14.24 -14.62
N THR A 131 -4.07 15.14 -13.99
CA THR A 131 -2.82 14.79 -13.33
C THR A 131 -3.07 14.01 -12.03
N ILE A 132 -4.10 14.37 -11.25
CA ILE A 132 -4.44 13.68 -10.00
C ILE A 132 -4.94 12.27 -10.30
N ARG A 133 -5.83 12.14 -11.30
CA ARG A 133 -6.36 10.84 -11.72
C ARG A 133 -5.25 9.88 -12.15
N GLN A 134 -4.33 10.33 -13.01
CA GLN A 134 -3.20 9.50 -13.45
C GLN A 134 -2.30 9.06 -12.29
N LEU A 135 -2.09 9.93 -11.30
CA LEU A 135 -1.32 9.58 -10.12
C LEU A 135 -2.02 8.55 -9.24
N VAL A 136 -3.32 8.73 -8.99
CA VAL A 136 -4.12 7.76 -8.25
C VAL A 136 -4.12 6.41 -8.98
N GLU A 137 -4.34 6.41 -10.29
CA GLU A 137 -4.25 5.20 -11.12
C GLU A 137 -2.87 4.52 -11.00
N ALA A 138 -1.77 5.28 -11.03
CA ALA A 138 -0.43 4.73 -10.86
C ALA A 138 -0.24 4.04 -9.49
N TYR A 139 -0.77 4.61 -8.41
CA TYR A 139 -0.74 3.96 -7.09
C TYR A 139 -1.68 2.76 -7.03
N LEU A 140 -2.88 2.83 -7.61
CA LEU A 140 -3.84 1.71 -7.62
C LEU A 140 -3.29 0.50 -8.40
N ARG A 141 -2.53 0.72 -9.49
CA ARG A 141 -1.82 -0.34 -10.22
C ARG A 141 -0.76 -1.07 -9.39
N ARG A 142 -0.32 -0.49 -8.26
CA ARG A 142 0.57 -1.17 -7.31
C ARG A 142 -0.17 -2.15 -6.39
N ILE A 143 -1.49 -2.28 -6.51
CA ILE A 143 -2.29 -3.23 -5.75
C ILE A 143 -2.81 -4.30 -6.71
N GLU A 144 -2.39 -5.54 -6.52
CA GLU A 144 -3.01 -6.69 -7.15
C GLU A 144 -4.33 -7.00 -6.41
N ARG A 145 -5.42 -7.12 -7.16
CA ARG A 145 -6.76 -7.36 -6.62
C ARG A 145 -7.36 -8.66 -7.16
N ALA A 146 -8.15 -9.32 -6.34
CA ALA A 146 -8.99 -10.44 -6.74
C ALA A 146 -10.10 -9.97 -7.71
N PRO A 147 -10.79 -10.90 -8.41
CA PRO A 147 -11.88 -10.55 -9.32
C PRO A 147 -13.04 -9.76 -8.68
N ASP A 148 -13.25 -9.91 -7.38
CA ASP A 148 -14.25 -9.16 -6.60
C ASP A 148 -13.71 -7.83 -6.04
N GLY A 149 -12.52 -7.41 -6.46
CA GLY A 149 -11.90 -6.14 -6.06
C GLY A 149 -11.10 -6.20 -4.75
N PHE A 150 -11.06 -7.33 -4.04
CA PHE A 150 -10.33 -7.43 -2.77
C PHE A 150 -8.81 -7.34 -2.98
N PRO A 151 -8.08 -6.52 -2.20
CA PRO A 151 -6.63 -6.40 -2.37
C PRO A 151 -5.91 -7.65 -1.86
N LEU A 152 -5.12 -8.29 -2.73
CA LEU A 152 -4.37 -9.51 -2.44
C LEU A 152 -2.89 -9.25 -2.18
N ARG A 153 -2.31 -8.27 -2.88
CA ARG A 153 -0.89 -8.01 -2.83
C ARG A 153 -0.59 -6.56 -3.12
N LEU A 154 0.41 -6.01 -2.44
CA LEU A 154 0.92 -4.67 -2.67
C LEU A 154 2.35 -4.76 -3.21
N PHE A 155 2.63 -4.05 -4.30
CA PHE A 155 3.97 -3.84 -4.82
C PHE A 155 4.53 -2.56 -4.18
N PRO A 156 5.53 -2.63 -3.28
CA PRO A 156 5.97 -1.48 -2.51
C PRO A 156 6.40 -0.29 -3.36
N VAL A 157 6.26 0.90 -2.79
CA VAL A 157 6.70 2.15 -3.40
C VAL A 157 7.85 2.70 -2.57
N TYR A 158 9.03 2.79 -3.18
CA TYR A 158 10.27 3.20 -2.52
C TYR A 158 11.09 4.03 -3.53
N GLY A 159 11.14 5.32 -3.26
CA GLY A 159 11.66 6.34 -4.17
C GLY A 159 11.22 7.70 -3.65
N SER A 160 11.96 8.76 -3.98
CA SER A 160 11.73 10.09 -3.39
C SER A 160 11.93 11.19 -4.42
N GLY A 161 11.04 12.17 -4.43
CA GLY A 161 11.20 13.39 -5.21
C GLY A 161 9.86 14.09 -5.51
N PRO A 162 9.84 15.42 -5.70
CA PRO A 162 8.67 16.13 -6.20
C PRO A 162 8.25 15.58 -7.56
N GLY A 163 6.97 15.19 -7.70
CA GLY A 163 6.45 14.62 -8.95
C GLY A 163 6.73 13.12 -9.14
N PHE A 164 7.20 12.41 -8.12
CA PHE A 164 7.35 10.97 -8.16
C PHE A 164 6.00 10.28 -8.43
N ALA A 165 5.95 9.45 -9.47
CA ALA A 165 4.83 8.56 -9.77
C ALA A 165 5.36 7.12 -9.80
N PRO A 166 4.69 6.15 -9.15
CA PRO A 166 5.19 4.79 -9.02
C PRO A 166 5.06 3.97 -10.31
N ASP A 167 4.49 4.51 -11.39
CA ASP A 167 4.19 3.79 -12.65
C ASP A 167 5.45 3.24 -13.35
N GLY A 168 6.65 3.72 -12.98
CA GLY A 168 7.94 3.20 -13.46
C GLY A 168 8.66 2.23 -12.52
N LEU A 169 8.13 1.97 -11.32
CA LEU A 169 8.76 1.03 -10.38
C LEU A 169 8.50 -0.42 -10.80
N PRO A 170 9.50 -1.31 -10.77
CA PRO A 170 9.29 -2.73 -11.01
C PRO A 170 8.29 -3.35 -10.01
N THR A 171 7.59 -4.38 -10.45
CA THR A 171 6.71 -5.21 -9.61
C THR A 171 7.41 -6.48 -9.12
N LEU A 172 8.75 -6.45 -9.04
CA LEU A 172 9.58 -7.61 -8.65
C LEU A 172 9.55 -7.89 -7.15
N ILE A 173 9.09 -6.92 -6.34
CA ILE A 173 8.92 -7.06 -4.90
C ILE A 173 7.44 -6.91 -4.57
N ALA A 174 6.96 -7.79 -3.71
CA ALA A 174 5.58 -7.83 -3.28
C ALA A 174 5.45 -8.02 -1.77
N VAL A 175 4.32 -7.57 -1.23
CA VAL A 175 3.84 -7.88 0.10
C VAL A 175 2.49 -8.57 -0.02
N ASP A 176 2.41 -9.76 0.58
CA ASP A 176 1.22 -10.59 0.65
C ASP A 176 1.16 -11.20 2.05
N PRO A 177 0.12 -10.93 2.88
CA PRO A 177 0.02 -11.45 4.25
C PRO A 177 0.05 -12.97 4.34
N THR A 178 -0.29 -13.66 3.25
CA THR A 178 -0.32 -15.13 3.19
C THR A 178 1.04 -15.73 2.88
N ILE A 179 2.03 -14.89 2.56
CA ILE A 179 3.39 -15.29 2.19
C ILE A 179 4.38 -14.60 3.13
N ALA A 180 5.28 -15.39 3.75
CA ALA A 180 6.31 -14.87 4.64
C ALA A 180 5.81 -13.88 5.71
N PHE A 181 4.56 -14.06 6.18
CA PHE A 181 3.88 -13.17 7.13
C PHE A 181 3.83 -11.70 6.69
N GLY A 182 3.66 -11.43 5.39
CA GLY A 182 3.57 -10.08 4.86
C GLY A 182 4.91 -9.35 4.76
N ARG A 183 6.04 -10.05 4.94
CA ARG A 183 7.35 -9.45 4.65
C ARG A 183 7.50 -9.20 3.14
N PRO A 184 8.28 -8.20 2.72
CA PRO A 184 8.64 -8.04 1.31
C PRO A 184 9.35 -9.29 0.79
N VAL A 185 8.85 -9.81 -0.33
CA VAL A 185 9.38 -10.98 -1.02
C VAL A 185 9.56 -10.69 -2.51
N LEU A 186 10.47 -11.40 -3.15
CA LEU A 186 10.62 -11.37 -4.60
C LEU A 186 9.50 -12.17 -5.28
N THR A 187 8.89 -11.61 -6.31
CA THR A 187 7.70 -12.20 -6.94
C THR A 187 7.96 -13.48 -7.72
N GLU A 188 9.21 -13.73 -8.11
CA GLU A 188 9.59 -14.91 -8.91
C GLU A 188 9.40 -16.21 -8.13
N ASN A 189 9.78 -16.22 -6.84
CA ASN A 189 9.85 -17.44 -6.03
C ASN A 189 9.57 -17.21 -4.53
N TYR A 190 9.15 -16.00 -4.15
CA TYR A 190 8.83 -15.60 -2.78
C TYR A 190 9.99 -15.62 -1.78
N VAL A 191 11.23 -15.54 -2.25
CA VAL A 191 12.39 -15.35 -1.37
C VAL A 191 12.30 -13.98 -0.68
N PRO A 192 12.42 -13.90 0.66
CA PRO A 192 12.40 -12.64 1.38
C PRO A 192 13.50 -11.69 0.94
N VAL A 193 13.16 -10.41 0.75
CA VAL A 193 14.09 -9.38 0.28
C VAL A 193 15.27 -9.19 1.22
N ASP A 194 15.05 -9.30 2.53
CA ASP A 194 16.10 -9.15 3.53
C ASP A 194 17.12 -10.30 3.50
N VAL A 195 16.74 -11.50 3.09
CA VAL A 195 17.67 -12.62 2.88
C VAL A 195 18.68 -12.26 1.78
N VAL A 196 18.17 -11.82 0.63
CA VAL A 196 18.99 -11.38 -0.52
C VAL A 196 19.88 -10.19 -0.12
N ALA A 197 19.30 -9.19 0.57
CA ALA A 197 20.04 -8.02 0.99
C ALA A 197 21.11 -8.34 2.06
N ASN A 198 20.86 -9.31 2.94
CA ASN A 198 21.83 -9.77 3.94
C ASN A 198 23.04 -10.44 3.27
N MET A 199 22.83 -11.31 2.29
CA MET A 199 23.93 -11.95 1.53
C MET A 199 24.78 -10.93 0.78
N TYR A 200 24.14 -9.99 0.08
CA TYR A 200 24.88 -8.92 -0.58
C TYR A 200 25.68 -8.06 0.42
N ARG A 201 25.11 -7.76 1.60
CA ARG A 201 25.83 -7.06 2.68
C ARG A 201 26.99 -7.89 3.27
N ALA A 202 26.91 -9.22 3.21
CA ALA A 202 27.98 -10.13 3.63
C ALA A 202 29.12 -10.24 2.60
N GLY A 203 28.92 -9.72 1.38
CA GLY A 203 29.94 -9.66 0.33
C GLY A 203 29.70 -10.62 -0.82
N ASP A 204 28.59 -11.36 -0.83
CA ASP A 204 28.27 -12.29 -1.92
C ASP A 204 27.96 -11.51 -3.22
N PRO A 205 28.52 -11.91 -4.36
CA PRO A 205 28.30 -11.22 -5.62
C PRO A 205 26.90 -11.50 -6.16
N VAL A 206 26.30 -10.49 -6.81
CA VAL A 206 24.91 -10.54 -7.32
C VAL A 206 24.60 -11.78 -8.19
N PRO A 207 25.45 -12.19 -9.15
CA PRO A 207 25.19 -13.39 -9.95
C PRO A 207 25.12 -14.69 -9.13
N ASP A 208 25.90 -14.80 -8.05
CA ASP A 208 25.93 -16.00 -7.21
C ASP A 208 24.68 -16.06 -6.34
N ILE A 209 24.24 -14.94 -5.76
CA ILE A 209 22.96 -14.85 -5.03
C ILE A 209 21.79 -15.20 -5.94
N ALA A 210 21.82 -14.71 -7.19
CA ALA A 210 20.80 -14.99 -8.19
C ALA A 210 20.73 -16.49 -8.51
N ALA A 211 21.89 -17.14 -8.71
CA ALA A 211 21.97 -18.57 -8.97
C ALA A 211 21.50 -19.42 -7.76
N GLU A 212 21.94 -19.09 -6.54
CA GLU A 212 21.63 -19.82 -5.31
C GLU A 212 20.12 -19.92 -5.06
N TYR A 213 19.40 -18.82 -5.27
CA TYR A 213 17.95 -18.77 -5.05
C TYR A 213 17.12 -18.98 -6.32
N GLY A 214 17.74 -19.16 -7.48
CA GLY A 214 17.01 -19.26 -8.75
C GLY A 214 16.24 -17.98 -9.10
N LEU A 215 16.88 -16.83 -8.87
CA LEU A 215 16.36 -15.49 -9.16
C LEU A 215 17.00 -14.91 -10.42
N SER A 216 16.34 -13.94 -11.05
CA SER A 216 17.02 -13.06 -12.02
C SER A 216 17.99 -12.09 -11.31
N VAL A 217 19.07 -11.72 -12.02
CA VAL A 217 19.98 -10.65 -11.58
C VAL A 217 19.22 -9.36 -11.30
N GLN A 218 18.23 -9.04 -12.14
CA GLN A 218 17.38 -7.86 -11.96
C GLN A 218 16.61 -7.89 -10.64
N SER A 219 16.06 -9.04 -10.25
CA SER A 219 15.35 -9.19 -8.97
C SER A 219 16.28 -9.00 -7.77
N VAL A 220 17.52 -9.51 -7.85
CA VAL A 220 18.53 -9.29 -6.80
C VAL A 220 18.92 -7.81 -6.71
N GLU A 221 19.18 -7.15 -7.83
CA GLU A 221 19.49 -5.73 -7.88
C GLU A 221 18.33 -4.88 -7.33
N GLU A 222 17.09 -5.25 -7.64
CA GLU A 222 15.90 -4.57 -7.14
C GLU A 222 15.74 -4.72 -5.63
N ALA A 223 15.94 -5.93 -5.09
CA ALA A 223 15.96 -6.18 -3.65
C ALA A 223 16.98 -5.29 -2.92
N ILE A 224 18.18 -5.17 -3.49
CA ILE A 224 19.25 -4.31 -2.93
C ILE A 224 18.83 -2.84 -2.99
N ARG A 225 18.23 -2.38 -4.09
CA ARG A 225 17.75 -1.00 -4.25
C ARG A 225 16.65 -0.67 -3.24
N TYR A 226 15.68 -1.57 -3.09
CA TYR A 226 14.62 -1.47 -2.08
C TYR A 226 15.16 -1.32 -0.68
N GLU A 227 16.08 -2.21 -0.28
CA GLU A 227 16.63 -2.20 1.07
C GLU A 227 17.40 -0.90 1.34
N ARG A 228 18.21 -0.44 0.38
CA ARG A 228 18.92 0.84 0.51
C ARG A 228 17.99 2.04 0.62
N ALA A 229 16.93 2.07 -0.18
CA ALA A 229 15.97 3.18 -0.19
C ALA A 229 15.13 3.25 1.10
N THR A 230 14.96 2.14 1.81
CA THR A 230 14.10 2.05 3.00
C THR A 230 14.86 2.10 4.34
N LEU A 231 16.19 1.97 4.28
CA LEU A 231 17.09 2.15 5.43
C LEU A 231 17.67 3.57 5.54
N ALA A 232 17.67 4.35 4.46
CA ALA A 232 18.07 5.76 4.44
C ALA A 232 17.03 6.66 5.12
#